data_AF-A0A2N2KIY9-F1
#
_entry.id   AF-A0A2N2KIY9-F1
#
_cell.length_a   1.000
_cell.length_b   1.000
_cell.length_c   1.000
_cell.angle_alpha   90.00
_cell.angle_beta   90.00
_cell.angle_gamma   90.00
#
_symmetry.space_group_name_H-M   'P 1'
#
loop_
_entity.id
_entity.type
_entity.pdbx_description
1 polymer ?
#
loop_
_entity_poly.entity_id
_entity_poly.type
_entity_poly.pdbx_seq_one_letter_code
_entity_poly.pdbx_strand_id
1 'polypeptide(L)'
;MKFRLLLWLFGKMMQKAMKKNKTFRKLASRDDAVYQLMTNDGTVVRHYAFSGGSFSSAAVVHPGAGCVIRFQDAATGFATLTSKDKDAFMRGMKANKITVEGEFRHLIGFQRLAGILKKRKSSNRPTGAIGFIGVGFIGAPMARSLMTGGFTVKAYDRSPQALEVISRDGAIACSGISGFVDAEAVIIMVNNMVQVNDVVDELCQALPSNASLPVIVMSTVSPDEVRQLRRKLDGMGRKSIELLDAPVSGAPLLAEAGKLAIMVGGEKSIFDKVKPLLEAMGDPDKIFYMGPLGTGSAMKLVNNIIALAAGVVALEAMDLGCRAGLDPDIMAGVINESSGKNFLTDQWPVTKMLMEMMLNDTKYNAKDALFTTGIKDLETAGKWADNNSLNLNSTGHTISQINEMGVNELVSIMKHLLKKA
;
A
#
# COMPACT_ATOMS: atom_id res chain seq x y z
N MET A 1 -0.80 12.05 -33.38
CA MET A 1 -1.41 10.77 -33.85
C MET A 1 -1.17 9.60 -32.89
N LYS A 2 0.08 9.26 -32.54
CA LYS A 2 0.42 8.09 -31.69
C LYS A 2 -0.31 8.06 -30.34
N PHE A 3 -0.38 9.20 -29.65
CA PHE A 3 -1.06 9.28 -28.34
C PHE A 3 -2.58 9.04 -28.44
N ARG A 4 -3.26 9.67 -29.41
CA ARG A 4 -4.70 9.44 -29.67
C ARG A 4 -5.00 7.95 -29.93
N LEU A 5 -4.16 7.30 -30.72
CA LEU A 5 -4.28 5.87 -31.02
C LEU A 5 -4.08 5.00 -29.76
N LEU A 6 -3.07 5.31 -28.94
CA LEU A 6 -2.82 4.63 -27.67
C LEU A 6 -4.04 4.69 -26.74
N LEU A 7 -4.62 5.88 -26.55
CA LEU A 7 -5.81 6.06 -25.72
C LEU A 7 -7.02 5.29 -26.27
N TRP A 8 -7.20 5.28 -27.60
CA TRP A 8 -8.26 4.47 -28.21
C TRP A 8 -8.06 2.97 -28.00
N LEU A 9 -6.84 2.46 -28.18
CA LEU A 9 -6.50 1.05 -27.92
C LEU A 9 -6.76 0.66 -26.47
N PHE A 10 -6.40 1.54 -25.53
CA PHE A 10 -6.67 1.33 -24.12
C PHE A 10 -8.17 1.20 -23.82
N GLY A 11 -9.00 2.05 -24.45
CA GLY A 11 -10.46 1.92 -24.36
C GLY A 11 -10.98 0.59 -24.92
N LYS A 12 -10.42 0.09 -26.04
CA LYS A 12 -10.76 -1.24 -26.58
C LYS A 12 -10.37 -2.38 -25.63
N MET A 13 -9.22 -2.27 -24.96
CA MET A 13 -8.79 -3.25 -23.95
C MET A 13 -9.76 -3.28 -22.76
N MET A 14 -10.15 -2.12 -22.24
CA MET A 14 -11.16 -2.01 -21.17
C MET A 14 -12.51 -2.61 -21.59
N GLN A 15 -12.99 -2.29 -22.80
CA GLN A 15 -14.24 -2.85 -23.32
C GLN A 15 -14.20 -4.39 -23.41
N LYS A 16 -13.07 -4.96 -23.84
CA LYS A 16 -12.86 -6.41 -23.90
C LYS A 16 -12.82 -7.02 -22.49
N ALA A 17 -12.16 -6.36 -21.54
CA ALA A 17 -12.08 -6.82 -20.15
C ALA A 17 -13.44 -6.79 -19.46
N MET A 18 -14.25 -5.75 -19.67
CA MET A 18 -15.65 -5.70 -19.20
C MET A 18 -16.47 -6.93 -19.63
N LYS A 19 -16.24 -7.41 -20.85
CA LYS A 19 -16.94 -8.61 -21.38
C LYS A 19 -16.38 -9.92 -20.84
N LYS A 20 -15.05 -10.03 -20.67
CA LYS A 20 -14.38 -11.34 -20.48
C LYS A 20 -13.78 -11.57 -19.09
N ASN A 21 -13.63 -10.54 -18.26
CA ASN A 21 -12.95 -10.65 -16.98
C ASN A 21 -13.92 -10.26 -15.84
N LYS A 22 -14.33 -11.25 -15.03
CA LYS A 22 -15.28 -11.08 -13.92
C LYS A 22 -14.73 -10.12 -12.86
N THR A 23 -13.45 -10.23 -12.51
CA THR A 23 -12.78 -9.34 -11.56
C THR A 23 -12.75 -7.90 -12.06
N PHE A 24 -12.40 -7.70 -13.33
CA PHE A 24 -12.43 -6.37 -13.95
C PHE A 24 -13.83 -5.75 -13.91
N ARG A 25 -14.87 -6.52 -14.28
CA ARG A 25 -16.25 -6.05 -14.27
C ARG A 25 -16.73 -5.66 -12.87
N LYS A 26 -16.43 -6.49 -11.86
CA LYS A 26 -16.82 -6.25 -10.46
C LYS A 26 -16.16 -4.98 -9.91
N LEU A 27 -14.88 -4.78 -10.23
CA LEU A 27 -14.17 -3.57 -9.84
C LEU A 27 -14.74 -2.32 -10.55
N ALA A 28 -14.94 -2.41 -11.86
CA ALA A 28 -15.46 -1.33 -12.70
C ALA A 28 -16.88 -0.90 -12.31
N SER A 29 -17.75 -1.81 -11.85
CA SER A 29 -19.10 -1.49 -11.39
C SER A 29 -19.17 -0.79 -10.03
N ARG A 30 -18.05 -0.72 -9.31
CA ARG A 30 -17.97 -0.10 -7.97
C ARG A 30 -17.47 1.35 -8.05
N ASP A 31 -16.61 1.60 -9.02
CA ASP A 31 -16.06 2.91 -9.36
C ASP A 31 -16.90 3.51 -10.49
N ASP A 32 -18.19 3.78 -10.22
CA ASP A 32 -19.00 4.59 -11.12
C ASP A 32 -18.33 5.96 -11.25
N ALA A 33 -17.50 6.09 -12.28
CA ALA A 33 -16.47 7.10 -12.38
C ALA A 33 -16.15 7.34 -13.85
N VAL A 34 -15.76 8.58 -14.12
CA VAL A 34 -15.27 8.98 -15.42
C VAL A 34 -13.81 9.39 -15.29
N TYR A 35 -12.95 8.63 -15.97
CA TYR A 35 -11.52 8.89 -16.04
C TYR A 35 -11.18 9.60 -17.34
N GLN A 36 -10.49 10.72 -17.27
CA GLN A 36 -10.15 11.53 -18.43
C GLN A 36 -8.64 11.66 -18.55
N LEU A 37 -8.10 11.35 -19.74
CA LEU A 37 -6.71 11.61 -20.08
C LEU A 37 -6.68 12.67 -21.17
N MET A 38 -5.93 13.74 -20.96
CA MET A 38 -5.86 14.83 -21.92
C MET A 38 -4.53 15.58 -21.93
N THR A 39 -4.30 16.39 -22.97
CA THR A 39 -3.19 17.34 -23.03
C THR A 39 -3.62 18.71 -22.50
N ASN A 40 -2.66 19.52 -22.04
CA ASN A 40 -2.93 20.86 -21.50
C ASN A 40 -3.64 21.78 -22.50
N ASP A 41 -3.26 21.69 -23.77
CA ASP A 41 -3.87 22.41 -24.88
C ASP A 41 -5.25 21.83 -25.32
N GLY A 42 -5.71 20.74 -24.71
CA GLY A 42 -6.94 20.05 -25.06
C GLY A 42 -6.93 19.34 -26.42
N THR A 43 -5.82 19.37 -27.18
CA THR A 43 -5.76 18.82 -28.53
C THR A 43 -5.92 17.30 -28.55
N VAL A 44 -5.50 16.61 -27.50
CA VAL A 44 -5.77 15.18 -27.31
C VAL A 44 -6.57 15.01 -26.04
N VAL A 45 -7.75 14.41 -26.15
CA VAL A 45 -8.58 14.04 -25.01
C VAL A 45 -9.28 12.71 -25.28
N ARG A 46 -9.40 11.89 -24.25
CA ARG A 46 -10.32 10.76 -24.20
C ARG A 46 -10.76 10.52 -22.77
N HIS A 47 -12.04 10.25 -22.59
CA HIS A 47 -12.57 9.76 -21.33
C HIS A 47 -12.98 8.29 -21.42
N TYR A 48 -13.03 7.66 -20.25
CA TYR A 48 -13.47 6.29 -20.00
C TYR A 48 -14.49 6.36 -18.87
N ALA A 49 -15.76 6.10 -19.20
CA ALA A 49 -16.85 6.20 -18.25
C ALA A 49 -17.34 4.81 -17.88
N PHE A 50 -17.44 4.58 -16.58
CA PHE A 50 -18.05 3.41 -15.96
C PHE A 50 -19.30 3.87 -15.23
N SER A 51 -20.44 3.27 -15.53
CA SER A 51 -21.71 3.60 -14.88
C SER A 51 -22.64 2.40 -14.89
N GLY A 52 -23.12 1.99 -13.71
CA GLY A 52 -24.09 0.89 -13.59
C GLY A 52 -23.63 -0.42 -14.22
N GLY A 53 -22.31 -0.69 -14.19
CA GLY A 53 -21.70 -1.87 -14.83
C GLY A 53 -21.59 -1.80 -16.36
N SER A 54 -21.92 -0.65 -16.97
CA SER A 54 -21.66 -0.36 -18.37
C SER A 54 -20.32 0.35 -18.56
N PHE A 55 -19.77 0.33 -19.78
CA PHE A 55 -18.54 1.01 -20.13
C PHE A 55 -18.68 1.75 -21.46
N SER A 56 -18.27 3.01 -21.49
CA SER A 56 -18.15 3.81 -22.70
C SER A 56 -16.82 4.55 -22.75
N SER A 57 -16.39 4.94 -23.95
CA SER A 57 -15.22 5.79 -24.12
C SER A 57 -15.37 6.68 -25.35
N ALA A 58 -15.08 7.97 -25.22
CA ALA A 58 -15.16 8.92 -26.33
C ALA A 58 -13.99 9.91 -26.30
N ALA A 59 -13.61 10.40 -27.50
CA ALA A 59 -12.54 11.36 -27.68
C ALA A 59 -13.05 12.81 -27.54
N VAL A 60 -13.69 13.10 -26.41
CA VAL A 60 -14.28 14.40 -26.07
C VAL A 60 -14.10 14.65 -24.59
N VAL A 61 -14.01 15.92 -24.20
CA VAL A 61 -13.99 16.34 -22.79
C VAL A 61 -15.30 15.93 -22.13
N HIS A 62 -15.22 15.31 -20.96
CA HIS A 62 -16.37 14.96 -20.13
C HIS A 62 -16.46 15.95 -18.96
N PRO A 63 -17.58 16.67 -18.80
CA PRO A 63 -17.72 17.70 -17.76
C PRO A 63 -17.74 17.13 -16.34
N GLY A 64 -18.24 15.90 -16.16
CA GLY A 64 -18.25 15.18 -14.87
C GLY A 64 -17.08 14.22 -14.68
N ALA A 65 -15.88 14.54 -15.18
CA ALA A 65 -14.73 13.67 -14.99
C ALA A 65 -14.32 13.62 -13.51
N GLY A 66 -14.49 12.47 -12.87
CA GLY A 66 -14.10 12.25 -11.47
C GLY A 66 -12.58 12.24 -11.27
N CYS A 67 -11.81 11.94 -12.31
CA CYS A 67 -10.36 12.11 -12.33
C CYS A 67 -9.89 12.55 -13.73
N VAL A 68 -9.02 13.56 -13.78
CA VAL A 68 -8.39 14.06 -15.00
C VAL A 68 -6.87 13.94 -14.85
N ILE A 69 -6.23 13.20 -15.75
CA ILE A 69 -4.77 13.17 -15.90
C ILE A 69 -4.42 14.04 -17.10
N ARG A 70 -3.77 15.17 -16.82
CA ARG A 70 -3.31 16.13 -17.82
C ARG A 70 -1.82 15.93 -18.08
N PHE A 71 -1.46 15.91 -19.36
CA PHE A 71 -0.08 15.85 -19.82
C PHE A 71 0.28 17.18 -20.50
N GLN A 72 1.52 17.62 -20.34
CA GLN A 72 2.05 18.84 -20.98
C GLN A 72 1.71 18.87 -22.47
N ASP A 73 1.98 17.75 -23.16
CA ASP A 73 1.70 17.55 -24.57
C ASP A 73 1.49 16.06 -24.90
N ALA A 74 1.16 15.77 -26.16
CA ALA A 74 0.91 14.41 -26.62
C ALA A 74 2.17 13.53 -26.61
N ALA A 75 3.36 14.12 -26.75
CA ALA A 75 4.62 13.38 -26.75
C ALA A 75 4.93 12.87 -25.34
N THR A 76 4.79 13.74 -24.34
CA THR A 76 4.88 13.46 -22.90
C THR A 76 3.89 12.38 -22.50
N GLY A 77 2.63 12.50 -22.91
CA GLY A 77 1.61 11.49 -22.61
C GLY A 77 1.94 10.12 -23.21
N PHE A 78 2.35 10.08 -24.47
CA PHE A 78 2.71 8.83 -25.13
C PHE A 78 3.96 8.19 -24.49
N ALA A 79 5.02 8.97 -24.30
CA ALA A 79 6.26 8.50 -23.68
C ALA A 79 6.03 7.96 -22.27
N THR A 80 5.23 8.67 -21.46
CA THR A 80 4.92 8.25 -20.09
C THR A 80 4.16 6.93 -20.05
N LEU A 81 3.07 6.79 -20.82
CA LEU A 81 2.22 5.60 -20.77
C LEU A 81 2.82 4.36 -21.42
N THR A 82 3.82 4.54 -22.30
CA THR A 82 4.54 3.44 -22.96
C THR A 82 5.91 3.16 -22.34
N SER A 83 6.32 3.96 -21.35
CA SER A 83 7.60 3.85 -20.67
C SER A 83 7.78 2.47 -20.03
N LYS A 84 8.99 1.90 -20.18
CA LYS A 84 9.45 0.76 -19.37
C LYS A 84 9.88 1.19 -17.96
N ASP A 85 10.24 2.47 -17.82
CA ASP A 85 10.58 3.07 -16.54
C ASP A 85 9.31 3.31 -15.73
N LYS A 86 9.23 2.64 -14.58
CA LYS A 86 8.08 2.64 -13.67
C LYS A 86 7.85 4.00 -13.02
N ASP A 87 8.88 4.84 -12.93
CA ASP A 87 8.84 6.14 -12.27
C ASP A 87 8.60 7.29 -13.26
N ALA A 88 8.46 7.00 -14.57
CA ALA A 88 8.25 8.03 -15.59
C ALA A 88 7.04 8.94 -15.29
N PHE A 89 5.95 8.37 -14.77
CA PHE A 89 4.77 9.14 -14.37
C PHE A 89 5.08 10.08 -13.19
N MET A 90 5.72 9.56 -12.14
CA MET A 90 6.08 10.34 -10.96
C MET A 90 7.10 11.44 -11.28
N ARG A 91 8.09 11.17 -12.14
CA ARG A 91 9.01 12.21 -12.62
C ARG A 91 8.31 13.25 -13.46
N GLY A 92 7.33 12.84 -14.28
CA GLY A 92 6.48 13.78 -15.01
C GLY A 92 5.72 14.71 -14.07
N MET A 93 5.18 14.19 -12.96
CA MET A 93 4.54 15.02 -11.93
C MET A 93 5.55 15.95 -11.23
N LYS A 94 6.70 15.44 -10.80
CA LYS A 94 7.77 16.24 -10.16
C LYS A 94 8.25 17.38 -11.07
N ALA A 95 8.29 17.15 -12.37
CA ALA A 95 8.68 18.14 -13.38
C ALA A 95 7.52 19.04 -13.86
N ASN A 96 6.35 18.98 -13.22
CA ASN A 96 5.13 19.70 -13.63
C ASN A 96 4.69 19.45 -15.09
N LYS A 97 5.10 18.31 -15.67
CA LYS A 97 4.70 17.86 -17.01
C LYS A 97 3.44 17.02 -16.99
N ILE A 98 3.02 16.57 -15.81
CA ILE A 98 1.81 15.79 -15.59
C ILE A 98 1.09 16.36 -14.38
N THR A 99 -0.20 16.65 -14.52
CA THR A 99 -1.06 17.04 -13.41
C THR A 99 -2.21 16.04 -13.27
N VAL A 100 -2.67 15.85 -12.04
CA VAL A 100 -3.84 15.03 -11.75
C VAL A 100 -4.85 15.90 -11.00
N GLU A 101 -6.08 15.95 -11.52
CA GLU A 101 -7.21 16.67 -10.94
C GLU A 101 -8.33 15.66 -10.60
N GLY A 102 -9.20 16.00 -9.65
CA GLY A 102 -10.37 15.20 -9.27
C GLY A 102 -10.18 14.38 -7.99
N GLU A 103 -11.13 13.49 -7.70
CA GLU A 103 -11.11 12.71 -6.46
C GLU A 103 -10.09 11.58 -6.53
N PHE A 104 -9.29 11.49 -5.47
CA PHE A 104 -8.17 10.57 -5.39
C PHE A 104 -8.56 9.08 -5.53
N ARG A 105 -9.71 8.67 -4.98
CA ARG A 105 -10.22 7.30 -5.12
C ARG A 105 -10.32 6.86 -6.58
N HIS A 106 -10.61 7.78 -7.48
CA HIS A 106 -10.73 7.50 -8.90
C HIS A 106 -9.36 7.28 -9.57
N LEU A 107 -8.30 8.00 -9.19
CA LEU A 107 -6.95 7.70 -9.71
C LEU A 107 -6.53 6.27 -9.35
N ILE A 108 -6.78 5.85 -8.11
CA ILE A 108 -6.52 4.49 -7.63
C ILE A 108 -7.32 3.47 -8.44
N GLY A 109 -8.63 3.69 -8.57
CA GLY A 109 -9.54 2.83 -9.33
C GLY A 109 -9.04 2.61 -10.75
N PHE A 110 -8.63 3.70 -11.41
CA PHE A 110 -8.06 3.66 -12.75
C PHE A 110 -6.78 2.83 -12.82
N GLN A 111 -5.85 2.99 -11.86
CA GLN A 111 -4.62 2.21 -11.80
C GLN A 111 -4.89 0.72 -11.61
N ARG A 112 -5.86 0.33 -10.77
CA ARG A 112 -6.24 -1.08 -10.59
C ARG A 112 -6.80 -1.69 -11.87
N LEU A 113 -7.73 -0.99 -12.51
CA LEU A 113 -8.31 -1.41 -13.80
C LEU A 113 -7.18 -1.60 -14.83
N ALA A 114 -6.26 -0.64 -14.94
CA ALA A 114 -5.09 -0.75 -15.80
C ALA A 114 -4.16 -1.92 -15.42
N GLY A 115 -4.01 -2.20 -14.12
CA GLY A 115 -3.23 -3.31 -13.58
C GLY A 115 -3.76 -4.68 -14.01
N ILE A 116 -5.08 -4.89 -13.92
CA ILE A 116 -5.74 -6.14 -14.38
C ILE A 116 -5.51 -6.36 -15.89
N LEU A 117 -5.45 -5.28 -16.68
CA LEU A 117 -5.18 -5.36 -18.12
C LEU A 117 -3.74 -5.78 -18.44
N LYS A 118 -2.78 -5.46 -17.57
CA LYS A 118 -1.39 -5.91 -17.67
C LYS A 118 -1.29 -7.36 -17.21
N LYS A 119 -1.55 -8.32 -18.11
CA LYS A 119 -1.32 -9.76 -17.86
C LYS A 119 0.07 -9.98 -17.26
N ARG A 120 0.16 -10.32 -15.97
CA ARG A 120 1.33 -11.02 -15.44
C ARG A 120 1.18 -12.50 -15.81
N LYS A 121 2.07 -13.05 -16.63
CA LYS A 121 2.26 -14.50 -16.76
C LYS A 121 3.35 -14.88 -15.77
N SER A 122 3.03 -15.60 -14.71
CA SER A 122 4.03 -16.35 -13.94
C SER A 122 3.62 -17.82 -14.00
N SER A 123 4.58 -18.68 -14.36
CA SER A 123 4.40 -20.13 -14.54
C SER A 123 4.42 -20.92 -13.23
N ASN A 124 4.71 -20.28 -12.09
CA ASN A 124 4.80 -20.89 -10.75
C ASN A 124 3.78 -20.29 -9.77
N ARG A 125 2.56 -19.99 -10.23
CA ARG A 125 1.54 -19.38 -9.35
C ARG A 125 0.87 -20.42 -8.46
N PRO A 126 0.69 -20.10 -7.16
CA PRO A 126 -0.34 -20.71 -6.34
C PRO A 126 -1.69 -20.76 -7.08
N THR A 127 -2.32 -21.92 -7.14
CA THR A 127 -3.58 -22.15 -7.89
C THR A 127 -4.81 -22.21 -7.01
N GLY A 128 -4.62 -22.45 -5.72
CA GLY A 128 -5.62 -22.53 -4.66
C GLY A 128 -5.88 -21.19 -3.99
N ALA A 129 -6.73 -21.22 -2.96
CA ALA A 129 -7.11 -20.02 -2.24
C ALA A 129 -6.00 -19.54 -1.31
N ILE A 130 -5.81 -18.22 -1.23
CA ILE A 130 -4.90 -17.56 -0.30
C ILE A 130 -5.72 -17.06 0.89
N GLY A 131 -5.34 -17.45 2.10
CA GLY A 131 -5.92 -16.92 3.33
C GLY A 131 -5.35 -15.54 3.64
N PHE A 132 -6.20 -14.59 3.98
CA PHE A 132 -5.83 -13.24 4.38
C PHE A 132 -6.55 -12.86 5.66
N ILE A 133 -5.79 -12.72 6.75
CA ILE A 133 -6.32 -12.47 8.09
C ILE A 133 -5.93 -11.05 8.52
N GLY A 134 -6.93 -10.25 8.87
CA GLY A 134 -6.79 -8.82 9.11
C GLY A 134 -6.96 -8.05 7.80
N VAL A 135 -8.18 -7.57 7.53
CA VAL A 135 -8.54 -6.77 6.34
C VAL A 135 -8.92 -5.35 6.74
N GLY A 136 -8.20 -4.79 7.70
CA GLY A 136 -8.29 -3.39 8.09
C GLY A 136 -7.60 -2.45 7.10
N PHE A 137 -7.05 -1.37 7.65
CA PHE A 137 -6.51 -0.22 6.90
C PHE A 137 -5.50 -0.57 5.80
N ILE A 138 -4.50 -1.38 6.11
CA ILE A 138 -3.50 -1.86 5.14
C ILE A 138 -3.88 -3.24 4.58
N GLY A 139 -4.56 -4.07 5.36
CA GLY A 139 -4.91 -5.43 4.95
C GLY A 139 -5.91 -5.49 3.78
N ALA A 140 -6.98 -4.70 3.82
CA ALA A 140 -7.95 -4.63 2.72
C ALA A 140 -7.33 -4.23 1.36
N PRO A 141 -6.53 -3.14 1.25
CA PRO A 141 -5.88 -2.81 -0.01
C PRO A 141 -4.93 -3.90 -0.49
N MET A 142 -4.20 -4.57 0.40
CA MET A 142 -3.33 -5.71 0.04
C MET A 142 -4.13 -6.91 -0.49
N ALA A 143 -5.23 -7.27 0.17
CA ALA A 143 -6.13 -8.33 -0.29
C ALA A 143 -6.73 -8.00 -1.68
N ARG A 144 -7.08 -6.74 -1.94
CA ARG A 144 -7.50 -6.28 -3.28
C ARG A 144 -6.39 -6.41 -4.32
N SER A 145 -5.15 -6.10 -3.96
CA SER A 145 -3.99 -6.28 -4.83
C SER A 145 -3.75 -7.76 -5.20
N LEU A 146 -3.92 -8.69 -4.25
CA LEU A 146 -3.89 -10.14 -4.53
C LEU A 146 -4.99 -10.56 -5.52
N MET A 147 -6.23 -10.12 -5.30
CA MET A 147 -7.34 -10.41 -6.21
C MET A 147 -7.11 -9.84 -7.62
N THR A 148 -6.56 -8.63 -7.70
CA THR A 148 -6.13 -7.98 -8.95
C THR A 148 -5.02 -8.78 -9.64
N GLY A 149 -4.10 -9.37 -8.84
CA GLY A 149 -3.09 -10.33 -9.30
C GLY A 149 -3.64 -11.65 -9.84
N GLY A 150 -4.93 -11.92 -9.62
CA GLY A 150 -5.65 -13.10 -10.08
C GLY A 150 -5.73 -14.23 -9.05
N PHE A 151 -5.39 -13.96 -7.79
CA PHE A 151 -5.52 -14.94 -6.71
C PHE A 151 -6.95 -14.99 -6.17
N THR A 152 -7.42 -16.19 -5.81
CA THR A 152 -8.63 -16.37 -5.01
C THR A 152 -8.27 -16.06 -3.55
N VAL A 153 -8.93 -15.08 -2.95
CA VAL A 153 -8.66 -14.67 -1.57
C VAL A 153 -9.80 -15.10 -0.66
N LYS A 154 -9.49 -15.86 0.38
CA LYS A 154 -10.34 -16.06 1.56
C LYS A 154 -9.93 -15.03 2.61
N ALA A 155 -10.89 -14.33 3.20
CA ALA A 155 -10.62 -13.25 4.14
C ALA A 155 -11.29 -13.48 5.49
N TYR A 156 -10.63 -13.05 6.56
CA TYR A 156 -11.20 -12.99 7.91
C TYR A 156 -10.73 -11.72 8.63
N ASP A 157 -11.63 -11.13 9.42
CA ASP A 157 -11.35 -10.04 10.35
C ASP A 157 -12.32 -10.13 11.53
N ARG A 158 -11.89 -9.68 12.71
CA ARG A 158 -12.78 -9.57 13.89
C ARG A 158 -13.85 -8.50 13.69
N SER A 159 -13.62 -7.50 12.84
CA SER A 159 -14.61 -6.50 12.44
C SER A 159 -15.50 -7.05 11.32
N PRO A 160 -16.81 -7.25 11.59
CA PRO A 160 -17.75 -7.66 10.54
C PRO A 160 -17.84 -6.63 9.41
N GLN A 161 -17.67 -5.35 9.73
CA GLN A 161 -17.71 -4.26 8.75
C GLN A 161 -16.51 -4.33 7.80
N ALA A 162 -15.30 -4.56 8.30
CA ALA A 162 -14.11 -4.74 7.46
C ALA A 162 -14.26 -5.95 6.52
N LEU A 163 -14.80 -7.06 7.06
CA LEU A 163 -15.03 -8.28 6.31
C LEU A 163 -16.11 -8.11 5.23
N GLU A 164 -17.20 -7.40 5.54
CA GLU A 164 -18.25 -7.07 4.56
C GLU A 164 -17.69 -6.22 3.41
N VAL A 165 -16.86 -5.22 3.72
CA VAL A 165 -16.24 -4.35 2.70
C VAL A 165 -15.39 -5.15 1.73
N ILE A 166 -14.52 -6.05 2.22
CA ILE A 166 -13.64 -6.84 1.35
C ILE A 166 -14.39 -7.96 0.60
N SER A 167 -15.46 -8.50 1.19
CA SER A 167 -16.35 -9.48 0.53
C SER A 167 -17.05 -8.85 -0.68
N ARG A 168 -17.57 -7.63 -0.51
CA ARG A 168 -18.10 -6.82 -1.61
C ARG A 168 -17.05 -6.57 -2.69
N ASP A 169 -15.75 -6.64 -2.39
CA ASP A 169 -14.66 -6.51 -3.35
C ASP A 169 -14.28 -7.80 -4.09
N GLY A 170 -14.65 -8.98 -3.59
CA GLY A 170 -14.31 -10.25 -4.27
C GLY A 170 -13.74 -11.32 -3.36
N ALA A 171 -13.36 -10.98 -2.13
CA ALA A 171 -12.85 -11.97 -1.19
C ALA A 171 -13.98 -12.88 -0.72
N ILE A 172 -13.64 -14.13 -0.46
CA ILE A 172 -14.53 -15.10 0.16
C ILE A 172 -14.45 -14.86 1.66
N ALA A 173 -15.51 -14.31 2.26
CA ALA A 173 -15.56 -14.11 3.70
C ALA A 173 -15.64 -15.46 4.44
N CYS A 174 -14.72 -15.67 5.37
CA CYS A 174 -14.74 -16.79 6.31
C CYS A 174 -15.31 -16.34 7.65
N SER A 175 -16.06 -17.20 8.34
CA SER A 175 -16.61 -16.90 9.68
C SER A 175 -15.58 -17.08 10.80
N GLY A 176 -14.43 -17.71 10.52
CA GLY A 176 -13.37 -17.97 11.48
C GLY A 176 -12.13 -18.59 10.82
N ILE A 177 -11.12 -18.85 11.65
CA ILE A 177 -9.79 -19.33 11.21
C ILE A 177 -9.82 -20.74 10.59
N SER A 178 -10.80 -21.57 10.98
CA SER A 178 -11.01 -22.89 10.36
C SER A 178 -11.31 -22.83 8.86
N GLY A 179 -11.71 -21.67 8.32
CA GLY A 179 -11.92 -21.48 6.89
C GLY A 179 -10.66 -21.51 6.03
N PHE A 180 -9.46 -21.56 6.65
CA PHE A 180 -8.16 -21.53 5.98
C PHE A 180 -7.43 -22.87 5.92
N VAL A 181 -8.07 -23.98 6.32
CA VAL A 181 -7.42 -25.30 6.37
C VAL A 181 -6.98 -25.86 5.01
N ASP A 182 -7.58 -25.35 3.93
CA ASP A 182 -7.31 -25.67 2.53
C ASP A 182 -6.56 -24.54 1.79
N ALA A 183 -6.09 -23.51 2.51
CA ALA A 183 -5.36 -22.41 1.92
C ALA A 183 -3.95 -22.86 1.50
N GLU A 184 -3.46 -22.35 0.37
CA GLU A 184 -2.08 -22.63 -0.08
C GLU A 184 -1.05 -21.79 0.66
N ALA A 185 -1.47 -20.66 1.24
CA ALA A 185 -0.70 -19.81 2.13
C ALA A 185 -1.67 -18.95 2.96
N VAL A 186 -1.25 -18.56 4.15
CA VAL A 186 -1.98 -17.63 5.02
C VAL A 186 -1.13 -16.39 5.28
N ILE A 187 -1.69 -15.22 4.98
CA ILE A 187 -1.11 -13.91 5.28
C ILE A 187 -1.80 -13.36 6.52
N ILE A 188 -1.00 -12.90 7.49
CA ILE A 188 -1.47 -12.31 8.74
C ILE A 188 -1.07 -10.83 8.74
N MET A 189 -2.07 -9.94 8.75
CA MET A 189 -1.92 -8.48 8.75
C MET A 189 -2.74 -7.84 9.88
N VAL A 190 -2.33 -8.13 11.11
CA VAL A 190 -2.98 -7.69 12.37
C VAL A 190 -2.11 -6.67 13.13
N ASN A 191 -2.56 -6.20 14.30
CA ASN A 191 -1.92 -5.04 14.96
C ASN A 191 -0.62 -5.38 15.71
N ASN A 192 -0.57 -6.54 16.38
CA ASN A 192 0.51 -6.90 17.30
C ASN A 192 0.73 -8.42 17.40
N MET A 193 1.80 -8.81 18.11
CA MET A 193 2.19 -10.21 18.25
C MET A 193 1.19 -11.06 19.05
N VAL A 194 0.42 -10.48 19.97
CA VAL A 194 -0.64 -11.20 20.68
C VAL A 194 -1.67 -11.73 19.69
N GLN A 195 -2.14 -10.86 18.79
CA GLN A 195 -3.09 -11.24 17.74
C GLN A 195 -2.49 -12.23 16.74
N VAL A 196 -1.19 -12.13 16.43
CA VAL A 196 -0.50 -13.13 15.59
C VAL A 196 -0.48 -14.50 16.29
N ASN A 197 -0.21 -14.55 17.59
CA ASN A 197 -0.25 -15.80 18.36
C ASN A 197 -1.65 -16.41 18.38
N ASP A 198 -2.70 -15.62 18.65
CA ASP A 198 -4.09 -16.09 18.65
C ASP A 198 -4.41 -16.79 17.32
N VAL A 199 -4.11 -16.13 16.20
CA VAL A 199 -4.35 -16.67 14.86
C VAL A 199 -3.57 -17.95 14.61
N VAL A 200 -2.29 -17.98 14.97
CA VAL A 200 -1.44 -19.16 14.74
C VAL A 200 -1.87 -20.34 15.62
N ASP A 201 -2.30 -20.09 16.85
CA ASP A 201 -2.81 -21.11 17.76
C ASP A 201 -4.11 -21.72 17.22
N GLU A 202 -5.05 -20.89 16.78
CA GLU A 202 -6.29 -21.33 16.13
C GLU A 202 -6.01 -22.11 14.83
N LEU A 203 -5.08 -21.66 13.99
CA LEU A 203 -4.63 -22.41 12.81
C LEU A 203 -4.06 -23.77 13.19
N CYS A 204 -3.24 -23.84 14.24
CA CYS A 204 -2.67 -25.10 14.71
C CYS A 204 -3.75 -26.07 15.20
N GLN A 205 -4.79 -25.57 15.87
CA GLN A 205 -5.93 -26.41 16.30
C GLN A 205 -6.77 -26.92 15.13
N ALA A 206 -6.95 -26.10 14.08
CA ALA A 206 -7.78 -26.46 12.93
C ALA A 206 -7.07 -27.36 11.90
N LEU A 207 -5.75 -27.23 11.77
CA LEU A 207 -4.95 -27.94 10.77
C LEU A 207 -4.45 -29.30 11.28
N PRO A 208 -4.42 -30.34 10.42
CA PRO A 208 -3.74 -31.60 10.71
C PRO A 208 -2.28 -31.38 11.13
N SER A 209 -1.76 -32.22 12.03
CA SER A 209 -0.40 -32.06 12.58
C SER A 209 0.71 -32.07 11.53
N ASN A 210 0.49 -32.70 10.37
CA ASN A 210 1.44 -32.80 9.25
C ASN A 210 1.18 -31.77 8.14
N ALA A 211 0.24 -30.82 8.30
CA ALA A 211 -0.05 -29.82 7.28
C ALA A 211 1.16 -28.92 7.03
N SER A 212 1.63 -28.87 5.78
CA SER A 212 2.62 -27.89 5.31
C SER A 212 1.89 -26.64 4.84
N LEU A 213 2.14 -25.51 5.50
CA LEU A 213 1.45 -24.25 5.21
C LEU A 213 2.39 -23.05 5.41
N PRO A 214 2.67 -22.28 4.34
CA PRO A 214 3.26 -20.96 4.48
C PRO A 214 2.38 -20.04 5.31
N VAL A 215 2.94 -19.52 6.41
CA VAL A 215 2.31 -18.50 7.25
C VAL A 215 3.20 -17.25 7.19
N ILE A 216 2.65 -16.18 6.64
CA ILE A 216 3.40 -14.96 6.31
C ILE A 216 2.91 -13.84 7.24
N VAL A 217 3.71 -13.51 8.25
CA VAL A 217 3.42 -12.43 9.20
C VAL A 217 3.85 -11.10 8.60
N MET A 218 2.89 -10.31 8.13
CA MET A 218 3.14 -8.99 7.52
C MET A 218 2.91 -7.83 8.51
N SER A 219 2.46 -8.13 9.72
CA SER A 219 2.39 -7.20 10.86
C SER A 219 3.78 -6.69 11.26
N THR A 220 3.88 -5.42 11.68
CA THR A 220 5.08 -4.95 12.37
C THR A 220 5.13 -5.53 13.78
N VAL A 221 6.11 -6.40 14.02
CA VAL A 221 6.44 -7.06 15.30
C VAL A 221 7.96 -7.11 15.45
N SER A 222 8.47 -7.37 16.65
CA SER A 222 9.91 -7.47 16.90
C SER A 222 10.53 -8.76 16.34
N PRO A 223 11.84 -8.76 16.04
CA PRO A 223 12.57 -9.97 15.62
C PRO A 223 12.46 -11.13 16.60
N ASP A 224 12.47 -10.84 17.91
CA ASP A 224 12.47 -11.89 18.93
C ASP A 224 11.09 -12.51 19.10
N GLU A 225 10.02 -11.73 18.94
CA GLU A 225 8.64 -12.21 18.94
C GLU A 225 8.38 -13.27 17.86
N VAL A 226 8.83 -13.04 16.61
CA VAL A 226 8.64 -14.04 15.54
C VAL A 226 9.53 -15.28 15.73
N ARG A 227 10.73 -15.11 16.30
CA ARG A 227 11.59 -16.25 16.67
C ARG A 227 11.01 -17.05 17.84
N GLN A 228 10.37 -16.39 18.79
CA GLN A 228 9.63 -17.03 19.88
C GLN A 228 8.44 -17.82 19.33
N LEU A 229 7.69 -17.26 18.38
CA LEU A 229 6.61 -17.98 17.69
C LEU A 229 7.13 -19.25 17.02
N ARG A 230 8.27 -19.20 16.32
CA ARG A 230 8.90 -20.39 15.75
C ARG A 230 9.23 -21.44 16.82
N ARG A 231 9.86 -21.04 17.94
CA ARG A 231 10.17 -21.96 19.05
C ARG A 231 8.92 -22.60 19.65
N LYS A 232 7.84 -21.83 19.81
CA LYS A 232 6.54 -22.33 20.26
C LYS A 232 6.00 -23.39 19.32
N LEU A 233 5.98 -23.11 18.02
CA LEU A 233 5.54 -24.07 17.00
C LEU A 233 6.42 -25.33 17.00
N ASP A 234 7.73 -25.21 17.19
CA ASP A 234 8.62 -26.37 17.30
C ASP A 234 8.30 -27.23 18.52
N GLY A 235 8.04 -26.62 19.68
CA GLY A 235 7.61 -27.32 20.90
C GLY A 235 6.25 -28.03 20.74
N MET A 236 5.39 -27.54 19.85
CA MET A 236 4.12 -28.18 19.49
C MET A 236 4.26 -29.26 18.39
N GLY A 237 5.48 -29.53 17.90
CA GLY A 237 5.71 -30.44 16.77
C GLY A 237 5.25 -29.89 15.42
N ARG A 238 5.01 -28.59 15.30
CA ARG A 238 4.46 -27.89 14.11
C ARG A 238 5.56 -27.32 13.21
N LYS A 239 6.60 -28.12 12.93
CA LYS A 239 7.70 -27.73 12.04
C LYS A 239 7.25 -27.47 10.59
N SER A 240 6.16 -28.10 10.18
CA SER A 240 5.58 -27.96 8.84
C SER A 240 4.88 -26.61 8.60
N ILE A 241 4.62 -25.82 9.65
CA ILE A 241 4.18 -24.42 9.48
C ILE A 241 5.39 -23.60 9.03
N GLU A 242 5.38 -23.20 7.75
CA GLU A 242 6.43 -22.52 7.02
C GLU A 242 6.38 -21.00 7.32
N LEU A 243 6.97 -20.59 8.44
CA LEU A 243 6.85 -19.23 8.95
C LEU A 243 7.80 -18.25 8.24
N LEU A 244 7.27 -17.12 7.79
CA LEU A 244 8.01 -15.96 7.29
C LEU A 244 7.56 -14.68 8.03
N ASP A 245 8.50 -13.81 8.39
CA ASP A 245 8.21 -12.41 8.70
C ASP A 245 8.41 -11.56 7.45
N ALA A 246 7.37 -10.85 7.01
CA ALA A 246 7.37 -10.09 5.77
C ALA A 246 6.71 -8.70 5.95
N PRO A 247 7.13 -7.89 6.94
CA PRO A 247 6.54 -6.57 7.14
C PRO A 247 6.65 -5.67 5.91
N VAL A 248 5.70 -4.76 5.80
CA VAL A 248 5.55 -3.88 4.63
C VAL A 248 5.89 -2.43 4.95
N SER A 249 6.32 -1.68 3.93
CA SER A 249 6.50 -0.23 4.00
C SER A 249 5.84 0.46 2.81
N GLY A 250 5.16 1.57 3.09
CA GLY A 250 4.40 2.35 2.12
C GLY A 250 3.02 2.74 2.63
N ALA A 251 2.47 3.80 2.04
CA ALA A 251 1.12 4.27 2.36
C ALA A 251 0.04 3.28 1.84
N PRO A 252 -1.20 3.35 2.35
CA PRO A 252 -2.34 2.56 1.84
C PRO A 252 -2.52 2.64 0.32
N LEU A 253 -2.17 3.78 -0.28
CA LEU A 253 -2.11 3.95 -1.73
C LEU A 253 -1.19 2.91 -2.41
N LEU A 254 0.01 2.71 -1.87
CA LEU A 254 0.96 1.75 -2.41
C LEU A 254 0.50 0.32 -2.16
N ALA A 255 -0.15 0.05 -1.02
CA ALA A 255 -0.80 -1.23 -0.76
C ALA A 255 -1.85 -1.56 -1.82
N GLU A 256 -2.64 -0.56 -2.18
CA GLU A 256 -3.72 -0.67 -3.15
C GLU A 256 -3.24 -0.81 -4.59
N ALA A 257 -2.08 -0.22 -4.89
CA ALA A 257 -1.45 -0.33 -6.20
C ALA A 257 -0.64 -1.63 -6.37
N GLY A 258 -0.48 -2.43 -5.31
CA GLY A 258 0.43 -3.58 -5.30
C GLY A 258 1.89 -3.14 -5.45
N LYS A 259 2.28 -2.07 -4.72
CA LYS A 259 3.55 -1.34 -4.84
C LYS A 259 4.27 -1.11 -3.52
N LEU A 260 3.89 -1.84 -2.48
CA LEU A 260 4.60 -1.81 -1.20
C LEU A 260 6.04 -2.28 -1.37
N ALA A 261 6.91 -1.78 -0.49
CA ALA A 261 8.16 -2.45 -0.19
C ALA A 261 7.89 -3.55 0.83
N ILE A 262 8.48 -4.74 0.63
CA ILE A 262 8.28 -5.91 1.49
C ILE A 262 9.65 -6.42 1.92
N MET A 263 9.88 -6.55 3.22
CA MET A 263 11.14 -7.00 3.81
C MET A 263 10.93 -8.39 4.39
N VAL A 264 11.53 -9.43 3.82
CA VAL A 264 11.20 -10.83 4.14
C VAL A 264 12.35 -11.55 4.83
N GLY A 265 12.11 -12.02 6.05
CA GLY A 265 12.95 -12.97 6.77
C GLY A 265 12.35 -14.38 6.78
N GLY A 266 13.22 -15.39 6.73
CA GLY A 266 12.87 -16.80 6.82
C GLY A 266 13.63 -17.69 5.83
N GLU A 267 13.17 -18.93 5.65
CA GLU A 267 13.84 -19.87 4.75
C GLU A 267 13.72 -19.42 3.28
N LYS A 268 14.84 -19.49 2.54
CA LYS A 268 14.88 -19.03 1.15
C LYS A 268 13.95 -19.81 0.23
N SER A 269 13.83 -21.12 0.44
CA SER A 269 12.94 -22.00 -0.33
C SER A 269 11.46 -21.56 -0.22
N ILE A 270 11.01 -21.20 1.00
CA ILE A 270 9.65 -20.72 1.26
C ILE A 270 9.47 -19.33 0.65
N PHE A 271 10.45 -18.43 0.80
CA PHE A 271 10.44 -17.12 0.15
C PHE A 271 10.23 -17.26 -1.37
N ASP A 272 11.01 -18.12 -2.04
CA ASP A 272 10.91 -18.33 -3.48
C ASP A 272 9.54 -18.92 -3.88
N LYS A 273 8.98 -19.81 -3.06
CA LYS A 273 7.62 -20.38 -3.22
C LYS A 273 6.53 -19.32 -3.12
N VAL A 274 6.59 -18.41 -2.14
CA VAL A 274 5.54 -17.38 -1.93
C VAL A 274 5.78 -16.07 -2.69
N LYS A 275 6.93 -15.92 -3.35
CA LYS A 275 7.31 -14.72 -4.11
C LYS A 275 6.20 -14.20 -5.06
N PRO A 276 5.43 -15.05 -5.78
CA PRO A 276 4.32 -14.57 -6.61
C PRO A 276 3.22 -13.83 -5.83
N LEU A 277 2.99 -14.19 -4.57
CA LEU A 277 2.05 -13.50 -3.67
C LEU A 277 2.60 -12.13 -3.28
N LEU A 278 3.88 -12.09 -2.93
CA LEU A 278 4.60 -10.86 -2.56
C LEU A 278 4.60 -9.87 -3.73
N GLU A 279 4.88 -10.33 -4.96
CA GLU A 279 4.86 -9.51 -6.17
C GLU A 279 3.48 -8.96 -6.53
N ALA A 280 2.40 -9.62 -6.09
CA ALA A 280 1.05 -9.10 -6.28
C ALA A 280 0.70 -7.96 -5.32
N MET A 281 1.31 -7.92 -4.14
CA MET A 281 1.09 -6.87 -3.13
C MET A 281 2.17 -5.79 -3.11
N GLY A 282 3.36 -6.09 -3.63
CA GLY A 282 4.55 -5.24 -3.60
C GLY A 282 5.13 -4.94 -4.97
N ASP A 283 5.97 -3.91 -5.04
CA ASP A 283 6.77 -3.70 -6.25
C ASP A 283 7.83 -4.81 -6.33
N PRO A 284 7.93 -5.57 -7.44
CA PRO A 284 8.93 -6.63 -7.59
C PRO A 284 10.37 -6.19 -7.31
N ASP A 285 10.71 -4.93 -7.55
CA ASP A 285 12.06 -4.39 -7.33
C ASP A 285 12.28 -3.94 -5.87
N LYS A 286 11.22 -3.98 -5.04
CA LYS A 286 11.20 -3.59 -3.63
C LYS A 286 10.78 -4.75 -2.72
N ILE A 287 10.98 -5.98 -3.18
CA ILE A 287 10.86 -7.19 -2.36
C ILE A 287 12.28 -7.61 -1.97
N PHE A 288 12.61 -7.42 -0.70
CA PHE A 288 13.94 -7.64 -0.16
C PHE A 288 13.95 -8.93 0.65
N TYR A 289 14.79 -9.90 0.26
CA TYR A 289 15.07 -11.06 1.10
C TYR A 289 16.16 -10.69 2.10
N MET A 290 15.81 -10.66 3.39
CA MET A 290 16.64 -10.15 4.48
C MET A 290 17.48 -11.23 5.16
N GLY A 291 17.24 -12.51 4.83
CA GLY A 291 17.93 -13.66 5.42
C GLY A 291 17.02 -14.43 6.39
N PRO A 292 17.53 -14.92 7.53
CA PRO A 292 16.79 -15.80 8.44
C PRO A 292 15.60 -15.10 9.12
N LEU A 293 14.73 -15.90 9.74
CA LEU A 293 13.52 -15.42 10.42
C LEU A 293 13.83 -14.32 11.46
N GLY A 294 13.04 -13.24 11.42
CA GLY A 294 13.16 -12.04 12.23
C GLY A 294 13.93 -10.90 11.58
N THR A 295 14.65 -11.15 10.49
CA THR A 295 15.42 -10.09 9.79
C THR A 295 14.55 -9.12 9.00
N GLY A 296 13.37 -9.54 8.52
CA GLY A 296 12.38 -8.66 7.92
C GLY A 296 11.82 -7.67 8.94
N SER A 297 11.39 -8.18 10.08
CA SER A 297 10.99 -7.41 11.26
C SER A 297 12.08 -6.43 11.71
N ALA A 298 13.33 -6.88 11.80
CA ALA A 298 14.44 -6.02 12.21
C ALA A 298 14.61 -4.84 11.24
N MET A 299 14.64 -5.12 9.94
CA MET A 299 14.79 -4.09 8.91
C MET A 299 13.63 -3.10 8.92
N LYS A 300 12.41 -3.57 9.17
CA LYS A 300 11.23 -2.69 9.30
C LYS A 300 11.39 -1.71 10.45
N LEU A 301 11.86 -2.16 11.61
CA LEU A 301 12.11 -1.29 12.77
C LEU A 301 13.22 -0.27 12.48
N VAL A 302 14.34 -0.71 11.88
CA VAL A 302 15.42 0.19 11.45
C VAL A 302 14.90 1.28 10.51
N ASN A 303 14.13 0.89 9.47
CA ASN A 303 13.55 1.85 8.54
C ASN A 303 12.61 2.84 9.24
N ASN A 304 11.75 2.36 10.14
CA ASN A 304 10.74 3.19 10.76
C ASN A 304 11.31 4.16 11.82
N ILE A 305 12.38 3.79 12.52
CA ILE A 305 13.13 4.74 13.37
C ILE A 305 13.55 5.97 12.54
N ILE A 306 14.23 5.72 11.41
CA ILE A 306 14.74 6.77 10.54
C ILE A 306 13.58 7.57 9.93
N ALA A 307 12.59 6.88 9.36
CA ALA A 307 11.50 7.52 8.63
C ALA A 307 10.62 8.41 9.53
N LEU A 308 10.32 7.96 10.75
CA LEU A 308 9.46 8.71 11.67
C LEU A 308 10.21 9.90 12.28
N ALA A 309 11.47 9.72 12.71
CA ALA A 309 12.28 10.82 13.21
C ALA A 309 12.47 11.91 12.15
N ALA A 310 12.85 11.52 10.93
CA ALA A 310 13.00 12.48 9.82
C ALA A 310 11.68 13.13 9.42
N GLY A 311 10.56 12.40 9.47
CA GLY A 311 9.23 12.91 9.11
C GLY A 311 8.75 14.00 10.04
N VAL A 312 8.88 13.81 11.35
CA VAL A 312 8.49 14.81 12.37
C VAL A 312 9.31 16.09 12.21
N VAL A 313 10.64 15.96 12.14
CA VAL A 313 11.55 17.09 11.94
C VAL A 313 11.26 17.82 10.61
N ALA A 314 10.96 17.09 9.54
CA ALA A 314 10.62 17.69 8.26
C ALA A 314 9.31 18.49 8.30
N LEU A 315 8.29 18.02 9.04
CA LEU A 315 7.04 18.77 9.22
C LEU A 315 7.27 20.11 9.93
N GLU A 316 8.02 20.10 11.02
CA GLU A 316 8.37 21.31 11.78
C GLU A 316 9.21 22.29 10.96
N ALA A 317 10.24 21.78 10.27
CA ALA A 317 11.10 22.61 9.42
C ALA A 317 10.32 23.25 8.26
N MET A 318 9.38 22.51 7.66
CA MET A 318 8.51 23.03 6.61
C MET A 318 7.53 24.08 7.17
N ASP A 319 6.96 23.87 8.37
CA ASP A 319 6.09 24.86 9.02
C ASP A 319 6.85 26.16 9.32
N LEU A 320 8.07 26.05 9.87
CA LEU A 320 8.97 27.18 10.10
C LEU A 320 9.20 27.97 8.81
N GLY A 321 9.52 27.29 7.72
CA GLY A 321 9.75 27.94 6.43
C GLY A 321 8.51 28.65 5.91
N CYS A 322 7.32 28.04 6.02
CA CYS A 322 6.05 28.70 5.67
C CYS A 322 5.82 29.96 6.52
N ARG A 323 6.10 29.92 7.83
CA ARG A 323 5.99 31.09 8.72
C ARG A 323 6.98 32.20 8.36
N ALA A 324 8.14 31.83 7.81
CA ALA A 324 9.12 32.76 7.26
C ALA A 324 8.74 33.30 5.85
N GLY A 325 7.58 32.91 5.31
CA GLY A 325 7.07 33.36 4.01
C GLY A 325 7.53 32.53 2.80
N LEU A 326 8.12 31.35 3.03
CA LEU A 326 8.52 30.45 1.95
C LEU A 326 7.34 29.63 1.41
N ASP A 327 7.36 29.38 0.11
CA ASP A 327 6.40 28.50 -0.54
C ASP A 327 6.78 27.01 -0.31
N PRO A 328 5.86 26.17 0.20
CA PRO A 328 6.19 24.78 0.52
C PRO A 328 6.50 23.90 -0.69
N ASP A 329 5.98 24.21 -1.88
CA ASP A 329 6.35 23.50 -3.11
C ASP A 329 7.79 23.84 -3.52
N ILE A 330 8.19 25.10 -3.39
CA ILE A 330 9.57 25.54 -3.62
C ILE A 330 10.50 24.92 -2.58
N MET A 331 10.13 24.94 -1.30
CA MET A 331 10.94 24.35 -0.21
C MET A 331 11.19 22.86 -0.45
N ALA A 332 10.14 22.09 -0.78
CA ALA A 332 10.30 20.67 -1.09
C ALA A 332 11.28 20.46 -2.26
N GLY A 333 11.22 21.31 -3.31
CA GLY A 333 12.16 21.30 -4.41
C GLY A 333 13.61 21.53 -3.96
N VAL A 334 13.88 22.58 -3.18
CA VAL A 334 15.22 22.90 -2.66
C VAL A 334 15.76 21.79 -1.76
N ILE A 335 14.94 21.29 -0.83
CA ILE A 335 15.34 20.24 0.11
C ILE A 335 15.70 18.95 -0.63
N ASN A 336 14.97 18.62 -1.70
CA ASN A 336 15.23 17.41 -2.49
C ASN A 336 16.53 17.44 -3.31
N GLU A 337 17.05 18.63 -3.59
CA GLU A 337 18.36 18.84 -4.23
C GLU A 337 19.47 19.13 -3.20
N SER A 338 19.15 19.04 -1.91
CA SER A 338 20.05 19.38 -0.80
C SER A 338 20.19 18.21 0.19
N SER A 339 21.02 18.38 1.22
CA SER A 339 21.29 17.35 2.25
C SER A 339 20.08 17.04 3.15
N GLY A 340 19.04 17.88 3.16
CA GLY A 340 17.82 17.67 3.96
C GLY A 340 16.82 16.68 3.35
N LYS A 341 17.10 16.14 2.14
CA LYS A 341 16.20 15.22 1.43
C LYS A 341 15.76 14.06 2.31
N ASN A 342 14.45 13.82 2.36
CA ASN A 342 13.86 12.69 3.07
C ASN A 342 12.57 12.23 2.38
N PHE A 343 11.92 11.18 2.90
CA PHE A 343 10.73 10.60 2.28
C PHE A 343 9.58 11.61 2.12
N LEU A 344 9.35 12.45 3.14
CA LEU A 344 8.26 13.42 3.16
C LEU A 344 8.39 14.44 2.03
N THR A 345 9.60 14.97 1.82
CA THR A 345 9.89 15.97 0.79
C THR A 345 10.08 15.34 -0.59
N ASP A 346 10.72 14.16 -0.71
CA ASP A 346 10.92 13.52 -2.02
C ASP A 346 9.59 13.06 -2.63
N GLN A 347 8.62 12.74 -1.79
CA GLN A 347 7.27 12.35 -2.20
C GLN A 347 6.27 13.50 -2.02
N TRP A 348 6.72 14.76 -2.05
CA TRP A 348 5.89 15.93 -1.69
C TRP A 348 4.48 15.97 -2.31
N PRO A 349 4.26 15.68 -3.60
CA PRO A 349 2.90 15.60 -4.14
C PRO A 349 2.02 14.54 -3.45
N VAL A 350 2.59 13.37 -3.15
CA VAL A 350 1.91 12.28 -2.43
C VAL A 350 1.71 12.68 -0.96
N THR A 351 2.70 13.32 -0.35
CA THR A 351 2.62 13.83 1.02
C THR A 351 1.47 14.84 1.17
N LYS A 352 1.39 15.85 0.30
CA LYS A 352 0.28 16.83 0.31
C LYS A 352 -1.07 16.12 0.17
N MET A 353 -1.17 15.20 -0.77
CA MET A 353 -2.38 14.42 -0.99
C MET A 353 -2.78 13.59 0.23
N LEU A 354 -1.81 12.96 0.92
CA LEU A 354 -2.06 12.28 2.18
C LEU A 354 -2.55 13.27 3.24
N MET A 355 -1.90 14.42 3.44
CA MET A 355 -2.35 15.46 4.38
C MET A 355 -3.79 15.90 4.11
N GLU A 356 -4.17 16.11 2.84
CA GLU A 356 -5.54 16.45 2.48
C GLU A 356 -6.54 15.37 2.87
N MET A 357 -6.20 14.10 2.65
CA MET A 357 -7.03 12.98 3.12
C MET A 357 -7.15 12.98 4.64
N MET A 358 -6.05 13.20 5.36
CA MET A 358 -6.05 13.25 6.83
C MET A 358 -6.90 14.40 7.40
N LEU A 359 -7.01 15.51 6.68
CA LEU A 359 -7.84 16.65 7.06
C LEU A 359 -9.32 16.48 6.72
N ASN A 360 -9.65 15.79 5.62
CA ASN A 360 -11.01 15.73 5.07
C ASN A 360 -11.81 14.50 5.50
N ASP A 361 -11.16 13.43 5.94
CA ASP A 361 -11.85 12.15 6.14
C ASP A 361 -12.40 11.99 7.57
N THR A 362 -13.65 11.57 7.66
CA THR A 362 -14.36 11.19 8.91
C THR A 362 -14.36 9.68 9.16
N LYS A 363 -13.84 8.87 8.22
CA LYS A 363 -13.76 7.40 8.29
C LYS A 363 -12.33 6.87 8.38
N TYR A 364 -11.34 7.66 7.98
CA TYR A 364 -9.93 7.43 8.27
C TYR A 364 -9.62 7.99 9.65
N ASN A 365 -9.18 7.15 10.59
CA ASN A 365 -8.55 7.65 11.81
C ASN A 365 -7.12 8.11 11.53
N ALA A 366 -6.83 8.76 10.39
CA ALA A 366 -5.46 9.02 9.93
C ALA A 366 -4.60 9.75 10.96
N LYS A 367 -5.25 10.62 11.74
CA LYS A 367 -4.72 11.24 12.96
C LYS A 367 -4.22 10.14 13.91
N ASP A 368 -5.09 9.28 14.38
CA ASP A 368 -4.72 8.11 15.16
C ASP A 368 -3.72 7.20 14.43
N ALA A 369 -3.75 7.01 13.11
CA ALA A 369 -2.82 6.11 12.43
C ALA A 369 -1.36 6.59 12.51
N LEU A 370 -1.10 7.90 12.34
CA LEU A 370 0.26 8.43 12.49
C LEU A 370 0.74 8.33 13.94
N PHE A 371 -0.11 8.70 14.90
CA PHE A 371 0.22 8.62 16.33
C PHE A 371 0.29 7.17 16.82
N THR A 372 -0.79 6.39 16.69
CA THR A 372 -0.88 5.02 17.21
C THR A 372 0.02 4.03 16.46
N THR A 373 0.08 4.06 15.12
CA THR A 373 0.87 3.05 14.38
C THR A 373 2.35 3.42 14.32
N GLY A 374 2.65 4.72 14.13
CA GLY A 374 4.02 5.22 14.15
C GLY A 374 4.68 5.05 15.52
N ILE A 375 4.03 5.50 16.59
CA ILE A 375 4.55 5.34 17.96
C ILE A 375 4.71 3.85 18.30
N LYS A 376 3.73 2.99 17.97
CA LYS A 376 3.84 1.55 18.22
C LYS A 376 5.11 0.95 17.63
N ASP A 377 5.47 1.33 16.41
CA ASP A 377 6.67 0.80 15.76
C ASP A 377 7.97 1.32 16.44
N LEU A 378 8.00 2.58 16.89
CA LEU A 378 9.11 3.12 17.67
C LEU A 378 9.21 2.49 19.08
N GLU A 379 8.09 2.28 19.75
CA GLU A 379 8.02 1.58 21.03
C GLU A 379 8.47 0.12 20.90
N THR A 380 8.07 -0.55 19.81
CA THR A 380 8.53 -1.91 19.50
C THR A 380 10.03 -1.94 19.32
N ALA A 381 10.59 -0.94 18.61
CA ALA A 381 12.03 -0.80 18.47
C ALA A 381 12.74 -0.50 19.80
N GLY A 382 12.19 0.37 20.64
CA GLY A 382 12.70 0.68 21.97
C GLY A 382 12.76 -0.54 22.87
N LYS A 383 11.65 -1.26 23.02
CA LYS A 383 11.58 -2.51 23.80
C LYS A 383 12.57 -3.56 23.29
N TRP A 384 12.70 -3.69 21.97
CA TRP A 384 13.66 -4.63 21.40
C TRP A 384 15.11 -4.20 21.69
N ALA A 385 15.41 -2.91 21.62
CA ALA A 385 16.72 -2.35 21.94
C ALA A 385 17.10 -2.56 23.41
N ASP A 386 16.17 -2.33 24.35
CA ASP A 386 16.38 -2.56 25.78
C ASP A 386 16.78 -4.01 26.06
N ASN A 387 16.04 -4.96 25.47
CA ASN A 387 16.33 -6.39 25.58
C ASN A 387 17.69 -6.80 24.97
N ASN A 388 18.27 -5.97 24.11
CA ASN A 388 19.55 -6.19 23.45
C ASN A 388 20.63 -5.21 23.93
N SER A 389 20.42 -4.53 25.07
CA SER A 389 21.38 -3.58 25.66
C SER A 389 21.82 -2.46 24.72
N LEU A 390 20.91 -1.99 23.86
CA LEU A 390 21.10 -0.86 22.97
C LEU A 390 20.31 0.35 23.48
N ASN A 391 20.95 1.51 23.55
CA ASN A 391 20.27 2.75 23.92
C ASN A 391 19.86 3.54 22.66
N LEU A 392 18.56 3.76 22.47
CA LEU A 392 17.98 4.53 21.37
C LEU A 392 17.48 5.92 21.83
N ASN A 393 18.37 6.74 22.41
CA ASN A 393 18.03 8.08 22.92
C ASN A 393 17.22 8.93 21.93
N SER A 394 17.67 9.04 20.67
CA SER A 394 16.98 9.82 19.63
C SER A 394 15.57 9.30 19.36
N THR A 395 15.38 7.98 19.36
CA THR A 395 14.06 7.36 19.21
C THR A 395 13.14 7.71 20.38
N GLY A 396 13.66 7.67 21.61
CA GLY A 396 12.92 8.08 22.81
C GLY A 396 12.48 9.55 22.74
N HIS A 397 13.37 10.44 22.30
CA HIS A 397 13.03 11.85 22.07
C HIS A 397 11.98 12.02 20.98
N THR A 398 12.09 11.30 19.85
CA THR A 398 11.08 11.33 18.80
C THR A 398 9.71 10.89 19.32
N ILE A 399 9.64 9.85 20.15
CA ILE A 399 8.36 9.43 20.77
C ILE A 399 7.79 10.55 21.65
N SER A 400 8.61 11.16 22.51
CA SER A 400 8.19 12.29 23.37
C SER A 400 7.66 13.45 22.54
N GLN A 401 8.41 13.85 21.51
CA GLN A 401 8.02 14.94 20.60
C GLN A 401 6.70 14.67 19.88
N ILE A 402 6.51 13.45 19.36
CA ILE A 402 5.24 13.06 18.72
C ILE A 402 4.10 13.17 19.74
N ASN A 403 4.28 12.67 20.96
CA ASN A 403 3.25 12.75 22.00
C ASN A 403 2.94 14.21 22.42
N GLU A 404 3.97 15.05 22.53
CA GLU A 404 3.86 16.47 22.91
C GLU A 404 3.17 17.31 21.83
N MET A 405 3.56 17.15 20.56
CA MET A 405 2.92 17.84 19.42
C MET A 405 1.41 17.54 19.39
N GLY A 406 1.06 16.27 19.55
CA GLY A 406 -0.32 15.83 19.55
C GLY A 406 -1.08 16.13 18.26
N VAL A 407 -2.35 15.74 18.23
CA VAL A 407 -3.18 15.77 17.02
C VAL A 407 -3.47 17.19 16.52
N ASN A 408 -3.65 18.14 17.44
CA ASN A 408 -4.09 19.49 17.09
C ASN A 408 -2.98 20.29 16.40
N GLU A 409 -1.75 20.20 16.90
CA GLU A 409 -0.62 20.89 16.29
C GLU A 409 -0.28 20.29 14.92
N LEU A 410 -0.28 18.95 14.80
CA LEU A 410 -0.10 18.30 13.51
C LEU A 410 -1.15 18.76 12.47
N VAL A 411 -2.42 18.89 12.87
CA VAL A 411 -3.48 19.42 12.00
C VAL A 411 -3.22 20.86 11.59
N SER A 412 -2.74 21.69 12.51
CA SER A 412 -2.37 23.07 12.24
C SER A 412 -1.25 23.14 11.21
N ILE A 413 -0.17 22.38 11.40
CA ILE A 413 0.95 22.28 10.46
C ILE A 413 0.45 21.82 9.09
N MET A 414 -0.34 20.73 9.01
CA MET A 414 -0.86 20.23 7.73
C MET A 414 -1.69 21.27 6.97
N LYS A 415 -2.56 22.01 7.68
CA LYS A 415 -3.35 23.10 7.08
C LYS A 415 -2.45 24.19 6.51
N HIS A 416 -1.46 24.62 7.29
CA HIS A 416 -0.51 25.64 6.88
C HIS A 416 0.31 25.23 5.65
N LEU A 417 0.84 24.00 5.64
CA LEU A 417 1.58 23.43 4.52
C LEU A 417 0.73 23.29 3.24
N LEU A 418 -0.58 23.09 3.39
CA LEU A 418 -1.53 23.05 2.28
C LEU A 418 -2.08 24.43 1.90
N LYS A 419 -1.62 25.51 2.56
CA LYS A 419 -2.15 26.87 2.43
C LYS A 419 -3.67 26.96 2.64
N LYS A 420 -4.22 26.09 3.49
CA LYS A 420 -5.62 26.12 3.89
C LYS A 420 -5.71 26.87 5.21
N ALA A 421 -6.43 27.99 5.23
CA ALA A 421 -6.69 28.78 6.43
C ALA A 421 -7.53 28.00 7.46
#